data_AF-A0A6J6ND60-F1
#
_entry.id   AF-A0A6J6ND60-F1
#
_cell.length_a   1.000
_cell.length_b   1.000
_cell.length_c   1.000
_cell.angle_alpha   90.00
_cell.angle_beta   90.00
_cell.angle_gamma   90.00
#
_symmetry.space_group_name_H-M   'P 1'
#
loop_
_entity.id
_entity.type
_entity.pdbx_description
1 polymer ?
#
loop_
_entity_poly.entity_id
_entity_poly.type
_entity_poly.pdbx_seq_one_letter_code
_entity_poly.pdbx_strand_id
1 'polypeptide(L)'
;MSKNAKKFQKRQAGKHNQRCSATPDKVRYRDIEQAKDALFHFKRNAKEQKAATGSTTYNQKRPYECNACKGYHTTSQELGRVKNEVVREKELTIADLILSA
;
A
#
# COMPACT_ATOMS: atom_id res chain seq x y z
N MET A 1 -15.66 -1.83 40.32
CA MET A 1 -15.73 -2.52 39.01
C MET A 1 -15.95 -4.02 39.23
N SER A 2 -17.13 -4.54 38.89
CA SER A 2 -17.50 -5.96 39.10
C SER A 2 -16.62 -6.90 38.25
N LYS A 3 -16.11 -7.98 38.86
CA LYS A 3 -15.25 -9.00 38.19
C LYS A 3 -15.94 -9.66 36.98
N ASN A 4 -17.26 -9.63 36.92
CA ASN A 4 -18.05 -10.22 35.84
C ASN A 4 -18.14 -9.33 34.58
N ALA A 5 -17.87 -8.03 34.70
CA ALA A 5 -17.94 -7.11 33.55
C ALA A 5 -16.87 -7.42 32.48
N LYS A 6 -15.72 -7.99 32.87
CA LYS A 6 -14.65 -8.35 31.94
C LYS A 6 -15.00 -9.53 31.02
N LYS A 7 -15.90 -10.45 31.43
CA LYS A 7 -16.31 -11.60 30.60
C LYS A 7 -17.13 -11.20 29.37
N PHE A 8 -17.81 -10.06 29.43
CA PHE A 8 -18.66 -9.56 28.34
C PHE A 8 -17.99 -8.46 27.49
N GLN A 9 -16.74 -8.09 27.80
CA GLN A 9 -16.00 -7.18 26.94
C GLN A 9 -15.66 -7.89 25.62
N LYS A 10 -16.26 -7.40 24.53
CA LYS A 10 -15.89 -7.82 23.17
C LYS A 10 -14.38 -7.70 23.03
N ARG A 11 -13.72 -8.79 22.59
CA ARG A 11 -12.28 -8.78 22.33
C ARG A 11 -12.01 -7.65 21.32
N GLN A 12 -11.28 -6.63 21.77
CA GLN A 12 -10.77 -5.57 20.91
C GLN A 12 -10.00 -6.24 19.77
N ALA A 13 -10.37 -5.96 18.51
CA ALA A 13 -9.65 -6.48 17.37
C ALA A 13 -8.18 -6.03 17.47
N GLY A 14 -7.24 -6.98 17.35
CA GLY A 14 -5.82 -6.66 17.48
C GLY A 14 -5.38 -5.59 16.49
N LYS A 15 -4.28 -4.89 16.77
CA LYS A 15 -3.77 -3.79 15.93
C LYS A 15 -3.65 -4.15 14.44
N HIS A 16 -3.30 -5.39 14.13
CA HIS A 16 -3.22 -5.91 12.76
C HIS A 16 -4.61 -5.95 12.08
N ASN A 17 -5.67 -6.20 12.85
CA ASN A 17 -7.01 -6.36 12.30
C ASN A 17 -7.70 -5.06 11.91
N GLN A 18 -7.33 -3.96 12.56
CA GLN A 18 -7.81 -2.62 12.22
C GLN A 18 -7.16 -2.04 10.96
N ARG A 19 -6.01 -2.58 10.52
CA ARG A 19 -5.24 -2.02 9.40
C ARG A 19 -5.91 -2.27 8.04
N CYS A 20 -6.39 -3.49 7.79
CA CYS A 20 -7.07 -3.83 6.53
C CYS A 20 -8.35 -2.97 6.34
N SER A 21 -9.06 -2.59 7.41
CA SER A 21 -10.23 -1.70 7.36
C SER A 21 -9.89 -0.20 7.30
N ALA A 22 -8.74 0.20 7.84
CA ALA A 22 -8.29 1.61 7.83
C ALA A 22 -7.65 2.03 6.51
N THR A 23 -7.27 1.08 5.64
CA THR A 23 -6.70 1.35 4.32
C THR A 23 -7.72 0.98 3.22
N PRO A 24 -8.62 1.89 2.81
CA PRO A 24 -9.60 1.61 1.76
C PRO A 24 -8.94 1.27 0.41
N ASP A 25 -7.73 1.80 0.16
CA ASP A 25 -6.98 1.57 -1.08
C ASP A 25 -6.42 0.15 -1.19
N LYS A 26 -6.41 -0.63 -0.10
CA LYS A 26 -6.01 -2.04 -0.16
C LYS A 26 -7.15 -2.86 -0.75
N VAL A 27 -7.00 -3.17 -2.04
CA VAL A 27 -7.88 -4.13 -2.73
C VAL A 27 -7.86 -5.46 -2.00
N ARG A 28 -9.05 -5.93 -1.62
CA ARG A 28 -9.30 -7.24 -1.03
C ARG A 28 -9.74 -8.20 -2.12
N TYR A 29 -8.98 -9.26 -2.33
CA TYR A 29 -9.37 -10.39 -3.17
C TYR A 29 -10.09 -11.44 -2.35
N ARG A 30 -11.06 -12.12 -2.97
CA ARG A 30 -11.87 -13.15 -2.32
C ARG A 30 -11.04 -14.39 -1.99
N ASP A 31 -10.20 -14.80 -2.92
CA ASP A 31 -9.39 -16.02 -2.87
C ASP A 31 -7.97 -15.76 -3.40
N ILE A 32 -7.12 -16.78 -3.28
CA ILE A 32 -5.72 -16.71 -3.68
C ILE A 32 -5.55 -16.70 -5.21
N GLU A 33 -6.49 -17.27 -5.95
CA GLU A 33 -6.45 -17.34 -7.42
C GLU A 33 -6.64 -15.95 -8.00
N GLN A 34 -7.67 -15.23 -7.58
CA GLN A 34 -7.89 -13.83 -7.92
C GLN A 34 -6.68 -12.95 -7.57
N ALA A 35 -6.05 -13.19 -6.41
CA ALA A 35 -4.86 -12.44 -6.03
C ALA A 35 -3.64 -12.75 -6.90
N LYS A 36 -3.50 -13.99 -7.40
CA LYS A 36 -2.44 -14.39 -8.34
C LYS A 36 -2.69 -13.80 -9.73
N ASP A 37 -3.93 -13.83 -10.21
CA ASP A 37 -4.31 -13.24 -11.50
C ASP A 37 -4.07 -11.73 -11.50
N ALA A 38 -4.48 -11.05 -10.44
CA ALA A 38 -4.19 -9.63 -10.26
C ALA A 38 -2.69 -9.36 -10.25
N LEU A 39 -1.89 -10.19 -9.54
CA LEU A 39 -0.44 -10.07 -9.52
C LEU A 39 0.19 -10.26 -10.92
N PHE A 40 -0.34 -11.18 -11.72
CA PHE A 40 0.11 -11.37 -13.11
C PHE A 40 -0.13 -10.12 -13.95
N HIS A 41 -1.33 -9.55 -13.88
CA HIS A 41 -1.66 -8.30 -14.57
C HIS A 41 -0.78 -7.14 -14.12
N PHE A 42 -0.53 -7.00 -12.81
CA PHE A 42 0.38 -5.97 -12.28
C PHE A 42 1.80 -6.11 -12.85
N LYS A 43 2.34 -7.33 -12.91
CA LYS A 43 3.68 -7.56 -13.48
C LYS A 43 3.75 -7.22 -14.97
N ARG A 44 2.70 -7.52 -15.72
CA ARG A 44 2.61 -7.15 -17.15
C ARG A 44 2.61 -5.63 -17.32
N ASN A 45 1.74 -4.94 -16.59
CA ASN A 45 1.64 -3.48 -16.65
C ASN A 45 2.94 -2.80 -16.17
N ALA A 46 3.60 -3.35 -15.15
CA ALA A 46 4.90 -2.84 -14.69
C ALA A 46 5.99 -2.98 -15.75
N LYS A 47 6.00 -4.09 -16.50
CA LYS A 47 6.93 -4.29 -17.63
C LYS A 47 6.66 -3.29 -18.75
N GLU A 48 5.40 -3.09 -19.11
CA GLU A 48 4.99 -2.10 -20.13
C GLU A 48 5.36 -0.67 -19.70
N GLN A 49 5.06 -0.29 -18.46
CA GLN A 49 5.40 1.03 -17.92
C GLN A 49 6.92 1.25 -17.86
N LYS A 50 7.69 0.24 -17.44
CA LYS A 50 9.15 0.30 -17.42
C LYS A 50 9.72 0.45 -18.83
N ALA A 51 9.13 -0.21 -19.83
CA ALA A 51 9.53 -0.03 -21.23
C ALA A 51 9.21 1.38 -21.75
N ALA A 52 8.06 1.95 -21.36
CA ALA A 52 7.63 3.27 -21.83
C ALA A 52 8.32 4.45 -21.12
N THR A 53 8.58 4.35 -19.82
CA THR A 53 9.02 5.48 -18.97
C THR A 53 10.36 5.24 -18.27
N GLY A 54 10.97 4.07 -18.46
CA GLY A 54 12.22 3.67 -17.80
C GLY A 54 12.07 3.31 -16.31
N SER A 55 10.93 3.59 -15.68
CA SER A 55 10.68 3.38 -14.25
C SER A 55 9.29 2.79 -13.98
N THR A 56 9.09 2.30 -12.75
CA THR A 56 7.78 1.82 -12.32
C THR A 56 7.60 1.99 -10.81
N THR A 57 6.38 2.28 -10.39
CA THR A 57 6.00 2.39 -8.97
C THR A 57 5.42 1.07 -8.42
N TYR A 58 5.33 0.02 -9.25
CA TYR A 58 4.75 -1.26 -8.89
C TYR A 58 5.77 -2.14 -8.14
N ASN A 59 5.49 -2.46 -6.87
CA ASN A 59 6.38 -3.20 -5.97
C ASN A 59 5.76 -4.50 -5.41
N GLN A 60 4.61 -4.93 -5.94
CA GLN A 60 3.90 -6.13 -5.49
C GLN A 60 4.68 -7.40 -5.87
N LYS A 61 5.13 -8.16 -4.87
CA LYS A 61 5.94 -9.39 -5.10
C LYS A 61 5.13 -10.68 -5.03
N ARG A 62 4.16 -10.76 -4.12
CA ARG A 62 3.40 -11.98 -3.83
C ARG A 62 2.02 -11.67 -3.23
N PRO A 63 1.02 -12.56 -3.42
CA PRO A 63 -0.20 -12.49 -2.65
C PRO A 63 0.06 -12.91 -1.19
N TYR A 64 -0.72 -12.39 -0.26
CA TYR A 64 -0.72 -12.79 1.15
C TYR A 64 -2.15 -12.80 1.71
N GLU A 65 -2.38 -13.67 2.66
CA GLU A 65 -3.66 -13.77 3.38
C GLU A 65 -3.69 -12.75 4.54
N CYS A 66 -4.78 -11.97 4.65
CA CYS A 66 -5.04 -11.09 5.79
C CYS A 66 -6.04 -11.77 6.72
N ASN A 67 -5.55 -12.24 7.88
CA ASN A 67 -6.37 -12.83 8.95
C ASN A 67 -7.47 -11.89 9.48
N ALA A 68 -7.31 -10.59 9.26
CA ALA A 68 -8.27 -9.58 9.70
C ALA A 68 -9.54 -9.56 8.86
N CYS A 69 -9.36 -9.45 7.55
CA CYS A 69 -10.46 -9.36 6.62
C CYS A 69 -10.91 -10.77 6.18
N LYS A 70 -10.07 -11.80 6.37
CA LYS A 70 -10.26 -13.16 5.81
C LYS A 70 -10.27 -13.13 4.27
N GLY A 71 -9.32 -12.41 3.69
CA GLY A 71 -9.17 -12.25 2.24
C GLY A 71 -7.71 -12.16 1.87
N TYR A 72 -7.43 -12.05 0.57
CA TYR A 72 -6.08 -11.98 0.03
C TYR A 72 -5.76 -10.57 -0.46
N HIS A 73 -4.48 -10.21 -0.45
CA HIS A 73 -3.98 -8.91 -0.89
C HIS A 73 -2.64 -9.09 -1.60
N THR A 74 -2.28 -8.15 -2.46
CA THR A 74 -1.01 -8.16 -3.21
C THR A 74 0.03 -7.17 -2.66
N THR A 75 -0.39 -6.24 -1.78
CA THR A 75 0.46 -5.18 -1.17
C THR A 75 0.53 -5.29 0.36
N SER A 76 1.66 -5.72 0.90
CA SER A 76 1.84 -5.72 2.37
C SER A 76 1.85 -4.30 2.94
N GLN A 77 2.32 -3.33 2.16
CA GLN A 77 2.36 -1.90 2.51
C GLN A 77 0.96 -1.26 2.50
N GLU A 78 0.69 -0.42 3.50
CA GLU A 78 -0.45 0.48 3.54
C GLU A 78 -0.34 1.46 2.36
N LEU A 79 -1.15 1.24 1.31
CA LEU A 79 -1.38 2.23 0.25
C LEU A 79 -1.96 3.45 0.96
N GLY A 80 -1.15 4.50 1.14
CA GLY A 80 -1.52 5.68 1.93
C GLY A 80 -0.36 6.36 2.67
N ARG A 81 0.79 5.68 2.88
CA ARG A 81 1.94 6.29 3.60
C ARG A 81 3.12 6.72 2.74
N VAL A 82 3.14 6.36 1.47
CA VAL A 82 4.19 6.81 0.55
C VAL A 82 3.54 7.59 -0.58
N LYS A 83 2.98 8.75 -0.26
CA LYS A 83 3.10 9.85 -1.22
C LYS A 83 4.60 10.11 -1.28
N ASN A 84 5.28 9.46 -2.24
CA ASN A 84 6.53 10.02 -2.71
C ASN A 84 6.12 11.35 -3.34
N GLU A 85 6.05 12.40 -2.53
CA GLU A 85 6.26 13.75 -3.04
C GLU A 85 7.61 13.65 -3.73
N VAL A 86 7.57 13.56 -5.06
CA VAL A 86 8.75 13.84 -5.86
C VAL A 86 9.05 15.29 -5.50
N VAL A 87 9.98 15.49 -4.56
CA VAL A 87 10.60 16.79 -4.35
C VAL A 87 11.30 17.06 -5.67
N ARG A 88 10.57 17.69 -6.60
CA ARG A 88 11.18 18.29 -7.77
C ARG A 88 12.11 19.32 -7.17
N GLU A 89 13.41 19.06 -7.27
CA GLU A 89 14.42 20.06 -6.97
C GLU A 89 13.96 21.34 -7.69
N LYS A 90 13.91 22.46 -6.95
CA LYS A 90 13.58 23.74 -7.56
C LYS A 90 14.53 23.91 -8.74
N GLU A 91 13.99 24.06 -9.95
CA GLU A 91 14.79 24.51 -11.08
C GLU A 91 15.41 25.84 -10.66
N LEU A 92 16.72 25.84 -10.40
CA LEU A 92 17.47 27.04 -10.11
C LEU A 92 17.31 27.95 -11.32
N THR A 93 16.65 29.08 -11.11
CA THR A 93 16.46 30.04 -12.19
C THR A 93 17.80 30.73 -12.46
N ILE A 94 17.99 31.27 -13.66
CA ILE A 94 19.20 32.03 -14.00
C ILE A 94 19.43 33.19 -13.00
N ALA A 95 18.35 33.74 -12.43
CA ALA A 95 18.42 34.76 -11.39
C ALA A 95 19.07 34.24 -10.09
N ASP A 96 18.83 32.98 -9.70
CA ASP A 96 19.41 32.37 -8.50
C ASP A 96 20.92 32.12 -8.66
N LEU A 97 21.36 31.79 -9.88
CA LEU A 97 22.79 31.64 -10.19
C LEU A 97 23.54 32.97 -10.15
N ILE A 98 22.93 34.05 -10.65
CA ILE A 98 23.54 35.40 -10.69
C ILE A 98 23.69 36.00 -9.29
N LEU A 99 22.75 35.72 -8.37
CA LEU A 99 22.79 36.23 -6.99
C LEU A 99 23.75 35.46 -6.06
N SER A 100 24.34 34.36 -6.55
CA SER A 100 25.29 33.52 -5.80
C SER A 100 26.77 33.74 -6.17
N ALA A 101 27.05 34.64 -7.13
CA ALA A 101 28.38 35.07 -7.54
C ALA A 101 28.76 36.39 -6.86
#